data_AF-A0A7V5GU92-F1
#
_entry.id   AF-A0A7V5GU92-F1
#
_cell.length_a   1.000
_cell.length_b   1.000
_cell.length_c   1.000
_cell.angle_alpha   90.00
_cell.angle_beta   90.00
_cell.angle_gamma   90.00
#
_symmetry.space_group_name_H-M   'P 1'
#
loop_
_entity.id
_entity.type
_entity.pdbx_description
1 polymer ?
#
loop_
_entity_poly.entity_id
_entity_poly.type
_entity_poly.pdbx_seq_one_letter_code
_entity_poly.pdbx_strand_id
1 'polypeptide(L)'
;MKRKRNLFSEEGNILIMSVVIVALLVATGMGYMRWSADERWDTAYEQATVQAYFLAQAGLIEKGLLYLRTRKPSELPAATVYLTPGYIRDAGLYHKVKVVRVNNMGEDNVFQRSDTYDIFATGRAEFWNHQLGNRNYGQPVKVERTAKLRARLRSFSNYMYLTNFETTDYDEIIWFWTYDTLYGRTHSNDYIGLKYSPHFYGPISTCQDRFVYFGQDNPYFAYPPQFNVPPVLFPRTAETLRANAHWIDDGGGRYMTRVWMRGAAGIVTYQYELGAEPPPLYGMAIDELQNVQRFQPPGWGAIFVDGQAEVYGEVYGNLTVGTSGNMWLVDNIYYADAREADGYFDWRAAVHMLGLV
;
A
#
# COMPACT_ATOMS: atom_id res chain seq x y z
N MET A 1 88.43 24.27 32.09
CA MET A 1 87.82 22.93 32.23
C MET A 1 86.93 22.82 33.50
N LYS A 2 86.02 23.78 33.75
CA LYS A 2 85.19 23.87 34.99
C LYS A 2 83.67 23.87 34.75
N ARG A 3 83.22 23.81 33.48
CA ARG A 3 81.81 24.02 33.10
C ARG A 3 80.97 22.73 33.00
N LYS A 4 81.58 21.54 33.01
CA LYS A 4 80.87 20.25 32.90
C LYS A 4 80.42 19.64 34.24
N ARG A 5 80.81 20.24 35.39
CA ARG A 5 80.49 19.68 36.73
C ARG A 5 79.15 20.14 37.31
N ASN A 6 78.52 21.17 36.75
CA ASN A 6 77.21 21.67 37.24
C ASN A 6 76.00 20.96 36.61
N LEU A 7 76.21 20.07 35.63
CA LEU A 7 75.14 19.23 35.07
C LEU A 7 74.83 18.00 35.92
N PHE A 8 75.68 17.68 36.89
CA PHE A 8 75.51 16.56 37.83
C PHE A 8 75.27 17.02 39.29
N SER A 9 75.08 18.32 39.54
CA SER A 9 74.54 18.78 40.82
C SER A 9 73.03 18.52 40.85
N GLU A 10 72.45 18.31 42.04
CA GLU A 10 71.01 18.08 42.22
C GLU A 10 70.16 19.16 41.52
N GLU A 11 70.62 20.41 41.51
CA GLU A 11 70.00 21.54 40.81
C GLU A 11 69.93 21.36 39.28
N GLY A 12 70.98 20.79 38.66
CA GLY A 12 71.01 20.51 37.22
C GLY A 12 70.04 19.39 36.83
N ASN A 13 69.89 18.37 37.68
CA ASN A 13 68.93 17.29 37.50
C ASN A 13 67.48 17.79 37.63
N ILE A 14 67.20 18.67 38.57
CA ILE A 14 65.87 19.29 38.73
C ILE A 14 65.50 20.09 37.47
N LEU A 15 66.45 20.81 36.88
CA LEU A 15 66.19 21.58 35.66
C LEU A 15 65.89 20.67 34.45
N ILE A 16 66.67 19.60 34.26
CA ILE A 16 66.42 18.62 33.18
C ILE A 16 65.07 17.92 33.37
N MET A 17 64.76 17.49 34.60
CA MET A 17 63.48 16.86 34.91
C MET A 17 62.32 17.83 34.67
N SER A 18 62.47 19.10 35.03
CA SER A 18 61.46 20.13 34.76
C SER A 18 61.22 20.33 33.26
N VAL A 19 62.28 20.39 32.45
CA VAL A 19 62.16 20.51 30.99
C VAL A 19 61.50 19.28 30.38
N VAL A 20 61.85 18.07 30.85
CA VAL A 20 61.24 16.82 30.38
C VAL A 20 59.76 16.76 30.75
N ILE A 21 59.40 17.13 31.99
CA ILE A 21 57.99 17.16 32.44
C ILE A 21 57.20 18.18 31.64
N VAL A 22 57.74 19.39 31.41
CA VAL A 22 57.08 20.42 30.58
C VAL A 22 56.89 19.94 29.14
N ALA A 23 57.92 19.34 28.53
CA ALA A 23 57.82 18.78 27.19
C ALA A 23 56.77 17.66 27.10
N LEU A 24 56.71 16.79 28.11
CA LEU A 24 55.75 15.70 28.18
C LEU A 24 54.32 16.22 28.34
N LEU A 25 54.11 17.23 29.20
CA LEU A 25 52.82 17.92 29.38
C LEU A 25 52.35 18.63 28.11
N VAL A 26 53.27 19.28 27.39
CA VAL A 26 52.94 19.91 26.09
C VAL A 26 52.57 18.85 25.07
N ALA A 27 53.30 17.73 25.00
CA ALA A 27 53.01 16.64 24.07
C ALA A 27 51.65 15.97 24.37
N THR A 28 51.35 15.66 25.63
CA THR A 28 50.03 15.13 26.01
C THR A 28 48.92 16.15 25.79
N GLY A 29 49.14 17.43 26.12
CA GLY A 29 48.19 18.51 25.85
C GLY A 29 47.85 18.63 24.35
N MET A 30 48.86 18.58 23.48
CA MET A 30 48.68 18.55 22.02
C MET A 30 47.94 17.30 21.56
N GLY A 31 48.23 16.14 22.16
CA GLY A 31 47.53 14.88 21.88
C GLY A 31 46.04 14.95 22.21
N TYR A 32 45.68 15.43 23.41
CA TYR A 32 44.29 15.60 23.84
C TYR A 32 43.54 16.62 22.98
N MET A 33 44.16 17.75 22.63
CA MET A 33 43.54 18.75 21.74
C MET A 33 43.25 18.19 20.35
N ARG A 34 44.17 17.38 19.79
CA ARG A 34 43.96 16.71 18.50
C ARG A 34 42.83 15.68 18.58
N TRP A 35 42.82 14.84 19.62
CA TRP A 35 41.78 13.84 19.81
C TRP A 35 40.39 14.47 19.96
N SER A 36 40.26 15.54 20.77
CA SER A 36 38.98 16.24 20.92
C SER A 36 38.52 16.94 19.62
N ALA A 37 39.46 17.42 18.79
CA ALA A 37 39.12 17.97 17.48
C ALA A 37 38.62 16.89 16.51
N ASP A 38 39.22 15.70 16.53
CA ASP A 38 38.81 14.54 15.73
C ASP A 38 37.43 14.04 16.19
N GLU A 39 37.18 13.90 17.50
CA GLU A 39 35.89 13.45 18.05
C GLU A 39 34.73 14.43 17.74
N ARG A 40 35.00 15.74 17.79
CA ARG A 40 34.02 16.76 17.36
C ARG A 40 33.68 16.64 15.88
N TRP A 41 34.67 16.32 15.05
CA TRP A 41 34.45 16.12 13.62
C TRP A 41 33.61 14.87 13.36
N ASP A 42 33.93 13.75 14.01
CA ASP A 42 33.15 12.50 13.91
C ASP A 42 31.70 12.73 14.35
N THR A 43 31.50 13.39 15.50
CA THR A 43 30.16 13.70 16.02
C THR A 43 29.36 14.58 15.04
N ALA A 44 29.99 15.61 14.47
CA ALA A 44 29.34 16.49 13.50
C ALA A 44 29.00 15.76 12.19
N TYR A 45 29.87 14.85 11.74
CA TYR A 45 29.64 14.02 10.57
C TYR A 45 28.50 13.02 10.78
N GLU A 46 28.42 12.39 11.96
CA GLU A 46 27.32 11.50 12.33
C GLU A 46 26.00 12.25 12.44
N GLN A 47 25.99 13.42 13.09
CA GLN A 47 24.81 14.27 13.17
C GLN A 47 24.32 14.68 11.78
N ALA A 48 25.22 15.13 10.90
CA ALA A 48 24.90 15.47 9.52
C ALA A 48 24.41 14.25 8.72
N THR A 49 24.94 13.06 9.00
CA THR A 49 24.48 11.80 8.38
C THR A 49 23.03 11.47 8.76
N VAL A 50 22.70 11.55 10.05
CA VAL A 50 21.33 11.32 10.54
C VAL A 50 20.37 12.38 9.99
N GLN A 51 20.79 13.64 9.98
CA GLN A 51 20.02 14.74 9.41
C GLN A 51 19.76 14.56 7.90
N ALA A 52 20.79 14.19 7.12
CA ALA A 52 20.65 13.87 5.70
C ALA A 52 19.69 12.70 5.46
N TYR A 53 19.68 11.70 6.34
CA TYR A 53 18.74 10.58 6.25
C TYR A 53 17.28 11.02 6.48
N PHE A 54 17.01 11.83 7.51
CA PHE A 54 15.66 12.36 7.76
C PHE A 54 15.20 13.32 6.66
N LEU A 55 16.09 14.17 6.14
CA LEU A 55 15.79 15.00 4.97
C LEU A 55 15.39 14.15 3.75
N ALA A 56 16.09 13.03 3.52
CA ALA A 56 15.72 12.10 2.46
C ALA A 56 14.31 11.52 2.66
N GLN A 57 13.98 11.10 3.89
CA GLN A 57 12.64 10.61 4.22
C GLN A 57 11.56 11.67 4.04
N ALA A 58 11.82 12.92 4.43
CA ALA A 58 10.90 14.04 4.19
C ALA A 58 10.63 14.22 2.69
N GLY A 59 11.68 14.19 1.85
CA GLY A 59 11.53 14.25 0.39
C GLY A 59 10.73 13.08 -0.20
N LEU A 60 10.88 11.88 0.36
CA LEU A 60 10.07 10.71 -0.04
C LEU A 60 8.58 10.94 0.24
N ILE A 61 8.23 11.51 1.40
CA ILE A 61 6.83 11.69 1.81
C ILE A 61 6.22 12.93 1.16
N GLU A 62 6.83 14.11 1.36
CA GLU A 62 6.28 15.41 0.96
C GLU A 62 6.17 15.57 -0.55
N LYS A 63 7.12 15.01 -1.31
CA LYS A 63 7.13 15.11 -2.77
C LYS A 63 6.73 13.80 -3.41
N GLY A 64 7.44 12.72 -3.09
CA GLY A 64 7.26 11.44 -3.77
C GLY A 64 5.88 10.81 -3.53
N LEU A 65 5.55 10.55 -2.27
CA LEU A 65 4.29 9.90 -1.90
C LEU A 65 3.10 10.83 -2.17
N LEU A 66 3.24 12.13 -1.86
CA LEU A 66 2.22 13.12 -2.18
C LEU A 66 1.92 13.16 -3.69
N TYR A 67 2.96 13.15 -4.55
CA TYR A 67 2.80 13.13 -6.00
C TYR A 67 1.98 11.94 -6.50
N LEU A 68 2.19 10.76 -5.90
CA LEU A 68 1.43 9.55 -6.23
C LEU A 68 0.00 9.62 -5.69
N ARG A 69 -0.19 10.14 -4.48
CA ARG A 69 -1.51 10.24 -3.82
C ARG A 69 -2.45 11.26 -4.46
N THR A 70 -1.92 12.32 -5.06
CA THR A 70 -2.75 13.38 -5.66
C THR A 70 -3.20 13.07 -7.09
N ARG A 71 -2.75 11.96 -7.67
CA ARG A 71 -3.07 11.56 -9.05
C ARG A 71 -4.11 10.47 -9.10
N LYS A 72 -4.90 10.49 -10.18
CA LYS A 72 -5.75 9.35 -10.52
C LYS A 72 -4.88 8.18 -10.99
N PRO A 73 -5.32 6.92 -10.81
CA PRO A 73 -4.60 5.75 -11.31
C PRO A 73 -4.20 5.84 -12.80
N SER A 74 -5.06 6.41 -13.64
CA SER A 74 -4.81 6.62 -15.08
C SER A 74 -3.73 7.66 -15.39
N GLU A 75 -3.43 8.56 -14.45
CA GLU A 75 -2.44 9.64 -14.58
C GLU A 75 -1.09 9.26 -13.96
N LEU A 76 -0.98 8.06 -13.40
CA LEU A 76 0.26 7.62 -12.78
C LEU A 76 1.35 7.42 -13.84
N PRO A 77 2.61 7.78 -13.53
CA PRO A 77 3.65 7.85 -14.53
C PRO A 77 4.04 6.46 -15.04
N ALA A 78 4.11 6.31 -16.37
CA ALA A 78 4.67 5.11 -16.99
C ALA A 78 6.21 5.11 -17.00
N ALA A 79 6.83 6.29 -16.91
CA ALA A 79 8.28 6.50 -16.94
C ALA A 79 8.81 7.08 -15.62
N THR A 80 10.13 7.26 -15.52
CA THR A 80 10.73 7.95 -14.38
C THR A 80 10.36 9.43 -14.39
N VAL A 81 9.83 9.93 -13.28
CA VAL A 81 9.52 11.35 -13.09
C VAL A 81 10.45 11.93 -12.05
N TYR A 82 11.10 13.05 -12.38
CA TYR A 82 11.89 13.84 -11.44
C TYR A 82 11.02 14.93 -10.82
N LEU A 83 11.05 15.04 -9.51
CA LEU A 83 10.29 16.02 -8.73
C LEU A 83 11.20 17.15 -8.25
N THR A 84 10.59 18.29 -7.97
CA THR A 84 11.32 19.46 -7.49
C THR A 84 11.94 19.21 -6.12
N PRO A 85 13.17 19.70 -5.88
CA PRO A 85 13.80 19.64 -4.56
C PRO A 85 13.02 20.49 -3.55
N GLY A 86 13.28 20.26 -2.26
CA GLY A 86 12.73 21.05 -1.17
C GLY A 86 13.77 21.35 -0.10
N TYR A 87 13.47 22.34 0.74
CA TYR A 87 14.36 22.84 1.79
C TYR A 87 13.59 22.88 3.11
N ILE A 88 14.20 22.34 4.15
CA ILE A 88 13.71 22.40 5.52
C ILE A 88 14.64 23.34 6.28
N ARG A 89 14.07 24.44 6.79
CA ARG A 89 14.80 25.46 7.54
C ARG A 89 15.56 24.81 8.69
N ASP A 90 16.82 25.22 8.86
CA ASP A 90 17.72 24.76 9.91
C ASP A 90 18.09 23.26 9.86
N ALA A 91 17.56 22.50 8.87
CA ALA A 91 17.87 21.10 8.67
C ALA A 91 18.74 20.83 7.42
N GLY A 92 18.38 21.44 6.29
CA GLY A 92 19.06 21.23 5.02
C GLY A 92 18.08 21.06 3.86
N LEU A 93 18.51 20.40 2.78
CA LEU A 93 17.69 20.22 1.58
C LEU A 93 17.54 18.74 1.21
N TYR A 94 16.44 18.39 0.58
CA TYR A 94 16.29 17.14 -0.14
C TYR A 94 16.22 17.39 -1.65
N HIS A 95 16.89 16.56 -2.43
CA HIS A 95 17.01 16.69 -3.87
C HIS A 95 17.06 15.33 -4.56
N LYS A 96 17.18 15.33 -5.90
CA LYS A 96 17.13 14.13 -6.76
C LYS A 96 15.90 13.26 -6.44
N VAL A 97 14.78 13.91 -6.09
CA VAL A 97 13.55 13.18 -5.82
C VAL A 97 13.03 12.64 -7.14
N LYS A 98 12.79 11.33 -7.21
CA LYS A 98 12.25 10.70 -8.41
C LYS A 98 11.31 9.56 -8.07
N VAL A 99 10.31 9.38 -8.92
CA VAL A 99 9.35 8.28 -8.87
C VAL A 99 9.59 7.40 -10.10
N VAL A 100 9.79 6.11 -9.87
CA VAL A 100 10.10 5.13 -10.92
C VAL A 100 9.05 4.04 -10.86
N ARG A 101 8.34 3.78 -11.96
CA ARG A 101 7.48 2.60 -12.06
C ARG A 101 8.37 1.36 -12.11
N VAL A 102 8.11 0.41 -11.21
CA VAL A 102 8.75 -0.90 -11.21
C VAL A 102 7.90 -1.79 -12.10
N ASN A 103 8.32 -1.94 -13.36
CA ASN A 103 7.70 -2.90 -14.27
C ASN A 103 8.04 -4.31 -13.77
N ASN A 104 7.07 -5.03 -13.22
CA ASN A 104 7.23 -6.45 -12.86
C ASN A 104 5.94 -7.22 -13.13
N MET A 105 6.07 -8.24 -13.99
CA MET A 105 5.28 -9.47 -14.22
C MET A 105 3.81 -9.45 -13.78
N GLY A 106 2.91 -9.06 -14.68
CA GLY A 106 1.46 -9.22 -14.52
C GLY A 106 0.66 -8.26 -15.40
N GLU A 107 1.12 -8.06 -16.64
CA GLU A 107 0.66 -6.95 -17.51
C GLU A 107 -0.75 -7.12 -18.09
N ASP A 108 -1.37 -8.30 -17.97
CA ASP A 108 -2.51 -8.64 -18.82
C ASP A 108 -3.90 -8.45 -18.19
N ASN A 109 -4.01 -8.11 -16.91
CA ASN A 109 -5.32 -7.87 -16.29
C ASN A 109 -5.33 -6.57 -15.46
N VAL A 110 -6.08 -5.57 -15.92
CA VAL A 110 -6.27 -4.28 -15.23
C VAL A 110 -6.86 -4.47 -13.83
N PHE A 111 -7.63 -5.52 -13.61
CA PHE A 111 -8.13 -5.89 -12.28
C PHE A 111 -7.07 -6.56 -11.42
N GLN A 112 -6.00 -7.13 -11.95
CA GLN A 112 -4.88 -7.67 -11.15
C GLN A 112 -3.66 -6.73 -11.13
N ARG A 113 -3.73 -5.61 -11.85
CA ARG A 113 -2.63 -4.68 -12.04
C ARG A 113 -2.26 -4.03 -10.71
N SER A 114 -1.19 -4.54 -10.11
CA SER A 114 -0.58 -3.94 -8.94
C SER A 114 0.60 -3.09 -9.38
N ASP A 115 0.32 -1.85 -9.82
CA ASP A 115 1.38 -0.94 -10.20
C ASP A 115 2.25 -0.63 -8.97
N THR A 116 3.54 -0.94 -9.09
CA THR A 116 4.52 -0.72 -8.04
C THR A 116 5.42 0.44 -8.44
N TYR A 117 5.68 1.34 -7.51
CA TYR A 117 6.50 2.53 -7.70
C TYR A 117 7.61 2.58 -6.65
N ASP A 118 8.84 2.76 -7.11
CA ASP A 118 9.97 3.07 -6.26
C ASP A 118 10.19 4.58 -6.25
N ILE A 119 10.10 5.17 -5.07
CA ILE A 119 10.36 6.59 -4.82
C ILE A 119 11.76 6.70 -4.24
N PHE A 120 12.57 7.59 -4.78
CA PHE A 120 13.91 7.90 -4.28
C PHE A 120 13.98 9.37 -3.90
N ALA A 121 14.72 9.68 -2.84
CA ALA A 121 15.08 11.05 -2.48
C ALA A 121 16.45 11.05 -1.83
N THR A 122 17.24 12.10 -2.07
CA THR A 122 18.56 12.29 -1.46
C THR A 122 18.53 13.51 -0.56
N GLY A 123 18.68 13.31 0.74
CA GLY A 123 18.86 14.41 1.68
C GLY A 123 20.31 14.85 1.73
N ARG A 124 20.54 16.15 1.88
CA ARG A 124 21.85 16.78 2.01
C ARG A 124 21.84 17.68 3.25
N ALA A 125 22.72 17.35 4.18
CA ALA A 125 23.07 18.21 5.30
C ALA A 125 24.48 18.77 5.10
N GLU A 126 24.74 19.96 5.63
CA GLU A 126 26.05 20.61 5.53
C GLU A 126 26.51 21.03 6.93
N PHE A 127 27.78 20.78 7.25
CA PHE A 127 28.40 21.24 8.50
C PHE A 127 29.79 21.81 8.21
N TRP A 128 30.28 22.69 9.07
CA TRP A 128 31.58 23.33 8.87
C TRP A 128 32.73 22.41 9.27
N ASN A 129 33.73 22.28 8.42
CA ASN A 129 34.95 21.53 8.73
C ASN A 129 35.78 22.26 9.79
N HIS A 130 35.86 21.69 10.98
CA HIS A 130 36.69 22.21 12.08
C HIS A 130 37.99 21.40 12.29
N GLN A 131 38.35 20.51 11.36
CA GLN A 131 39.52 19.65 11.49
C GLN A 131 40.81 20.47 11.30
N LEU A 132 41.54 20.70 12.39
CA LEU A 132 42.80 21.43 12.39
C LEU A 132 43.85 20.74 11.50
N GLY A 133 44.52 21.50 10.64
CA GLY A 133 45.53 20.97 9.71
C GLY A 133 44.98 20.42 8.39
N ASN A 134 43.64 20.37 8.23
CA ASN A 134 43.01 20.07 6.95
C ASN A 134 43.04 21.31 6.04
N ARG A 135 43.43 21.16 4.77
CA ARG A 135 43.42 22.25 3.77
C ARG A 135 42.03 22.86 3.56
N ASN A 136 40.99 22.11 3.91
CA ASN A 136 39.59 22.51 3.79
C ASN A 136 39.00 22.98 5.12
N TYR A 137 39.82 23.36 6.11
CA TYR A 137 39.34 23.97 7.34
C TYR A 137 38.47 25.19 7.04
N GLY A 138 37.33 25.28 7.71
CA GLY A 138 36.35 26.35 7.48
C GLY A 138 35.54 26.22 6.19
N GLN A 139 35.67 25.13 5.43
CA GLN A 139 34.78 24.84 4.30
C GLN A 139 33.59 23.96 4.73
N PRO A 140 32.41 24.13 4.10
CA PRO A 140 31.26 23.27 4.38
C PRO A 140 31.50 21.85 3.82
N VAL A 141 31.37 20.85 4.69
CA VAL A 141 31.33 19.45 4.32
C VAL A 141 29.88 19.07 4.03
N LYS A 142 29.64 18.49 2.85
CA LYS A 142 28.31 18.05 2.42
C LYS A 142 28.17 16.56 2.65
N VAL A 143 27.16 16.17 3.42
CA VAL A 143 26.82 14.77 3.66
C VAL A 143 25.51 14.47 2.95
N GLU A 144 25.52 13.44 2.10
CA GLU A 144 24.34 12.99 1.38
C GLU A 144 23.92 11.57 1.78
N ARG A 145 22.61 11.35 1.90
CA ARG A 145 22.01 10.04 2.08
C ARG A 145 20.80 9.90 1.17
N THR A 146 20.72 8.77 0.47
CA THR A 146 19.59 8.44 -0.39
C THR A 146 18.69 7.42 0.31
N ALA A 147 17.41 7.73 0.41
CA ALA A 147 16.39 6.82 0.89
C ALA A 147 15.51 6.34 -0.28
N LYS A 148 14.94 5.15 -0.11
CA LYS A 148 14.03 4.53 -1.08
C LYS A 148 12.75 4.08 -0.37
N LEU A 149 11.60 4.45 -0.92
CA LEU A 149 10.28 3.98 -0.49
C LEU A 149 9.62 3.24 -1.66
N ARG A 150 9.10 2.04 -1.40
CA ARG A 150 8.30 1.29 -2.38
C ARG A 150 6.82 1.49 -2.07
N ALA A 151 6.10 2.11 -2.99
CA ALA A 151 4.65 2.26 -2.95
C ALA A 151 4.02 1.25 -3.92
N ARG A 152 2.88 0.66 -3.57
CA ARG A 152 2.14 -0.25 -4.43
C ARG A 152 0.69 0.23 -4.51
N LEU A 153 0.24 0.53 -5.72
CA LEU A 153 -1.19 0.69 -5.98
C LEU A 153 -1.82 -0.70 -5.89
N ARG A 154 -2.83 -0.83 -5.02
CA ARG A 154 -3.58 -2.06 -4.88
C ARG A 154 -4.84 -1.95 -5.72
N SER A 155 -5.14 -3.02 -6.46
CA SER A 155 -6.43 -3.19 -7.12
C SER A 155 -7.48 -3.65 -6.10
N PHE A 156 -8.75 -3.32 -6.35
CA PHE A 156 -9.89 -3.76 -5.54
C PHE A 156 -10.05 -5.28 -5.51
N SER A 157 -9.62 -5.98 -6.56
CA SER A 157 -9.60 -7.45 -6.59
C SER A 157 -8.73 -8.10 -5.52
N ASN A 158 -7.83 -7.34 -4.87
CA ASN A 158 -7.03 -7.87 -3.76
C ASN A 158 -7.83 -7.98 -2.46
N TYR A 159 -9.04 -7.44 -2.42
CA TYR A 159 -9.94 -7.52 -1.28
C TYR A 159 -11.01 -8.56 -1.57
N MET A 160 -11.21 -9.46 -0.60
CA MET A 160 -12.38 -10.33 -0.57
C MET A 160 -13.64 -9.55 -0.19
N TYR A 161 -13.47 -8.52 0.64
CA TYR A 161 -14.53 -7.61 1.02
C TYR A 161 -13.94 -6.19 1.14
N LEU A 162 -14.58 -5.24 0.47
CA LEU A 162 -14.19 -3.84 0.48
C LEU A 162 -15.44 -2.96 0.37
N THR A 163 -15.69 -2.13 1.37
CA THR A 163 -16.79 -1.16 1.33
C THR A 163 -16.38 0.24 1.76
N ASN A 164 -17.14 1.23 1.31
CA ASN A 164 -16.99 2.62 1.73
C ASN A 164 -17.85 2.96 2.96
N PHE A 165 -18.98 2.26 3.12
CA PHE A 165 -19.96 2.47 4.19
C PHE A 165 -20.43 1.10 4.69
N GLU A 166 -20.57 0.94 6.01
CA GLU A 166 -21.01 -0.30 6.66
C GLU A 166 -22.39 -0.14 7.28
N THR A 167 -23.22 0.70 6.66
CA THR A 167 -24.60 0.94 7.07
C THR A 167 -25.56 0.76 5.90
N THR A 168 -26.76 0.29 6.21
CA THR A 168 -27.87 0.23 5.26
C THR A 168 -28.45 1.63 5.03
N ASP A 169 -29.37 1.76 4.06
CA ASP A 169 -30.12 3.01 3.84
C ASP A 169 -30.96 3.45 5.07
N TYR A 170 -31.17 2.54 6.03
CA TYR A 170 -31.86 2.79 7.29
C TYR A 170 -30.89 3.10 8.46
N ASP A 171 -29.60 3.33 8.16
CA ASP A 171 -28.54 3.58 9.15
C ASP A 171 -28.28 2.39 10.10
N GLU A 172 -28.61 1.18 9.65
CA GLU A 172 -28.35 -0.05 10.41
C GLU A 172 -26.97 -0.58 10.06
N ILE A 173 -26.17 -0.92 11.09
CA ILE A 173 -24.83 -1.48 10.90
C ILE A 173 -24.91 -2.86 10.22
N ILE A 174 -24.08 -3.07 9.20
CA ILE A 174 -23.86 -4.37 8.60
C ILE A 174 -22.94 -5.17 9.53
N TRP A 175 -23.41 -6.36 9.94
CA TRP A 175 -22.73 -7.19 10.92
C TRP A 175 -22.08 -8.39 10.25
N PHE A 176 -20.77 -8.54 10.45
CA PHE A 176 -20.12 -9.83 10.28
C PHE A 176 -20.43 -10.73 11.47
N TRP A 177 -21.01 -11.89 11.23
CA TRP A 177 -21.52 -12.79 12.28
C TRP A 177 -20.83 -14.17 12.28
N THR A 178 -21.17 -15.03 13.24
CA THR A 178 -20.47 -16.32 13.49
C THR A 178 -20.21 -17.18 12.25
N TYR A 179 -21.11 -17.17 11.27
CA TYR A 179 -20.97 -18.02 10.09
C TYR A 179 -20.09 -17.41 9.00
N ASP A 180 -19.68 -16.15 9.15
CA ASP A 180 -18.84 -15.48 8.16
C ASP A 180 -17.38 -15.91 8.34
N THR A 181 -16.83 -16.46 7.27
CA THR A 181 -15.42 -16.84 7.19
C THR A 181 -14.78 -16.17 6.00
N LEU A 182 -13.82 -15.28 6.27
CA LEU A 182 -13.12 -14.51 5.25
C LEU A 182 -11.64 -14.90 5.20
N TYR A 183 -11.22 -15.44 4.05
CA TYR A 183 -9.83 -15.86 3.81
C TYR A 183 -8.98 -14.76 3.17
N GLY A 184 -9.59 -13.82 2.45
CA GLY A 184 -8.92 -12.71 1.80
C GLY A 184 -8.82 -11.45 2.66
N ARG A 185 -8.32 -10.37 2.07
CA ARG A 185 -8.26 -9.07 2.75
C ARG A 185 -9.67 -8.51 2.90
N THR A 186 -9.96 -7.98 4.08
CA THR A 186 -11.22 -7.31 4.39
C THR A 186 -10.94 -5.88 4.78
N HIS A 187 -11.63 -4.92 4.16
CA HIS A 187 -11.46 -3.53 4.49
C HIS A 187 -12.78 -2.75 4.44
N SER A 188 -12.95 -1.82 5.37
CA SER A 188 -13.98 -0.79 5.27
C SER A 188 -13.37 0.58 5.52
N ASN A 189 -13.82 1.58 4.76
CA ASN A 189 -13.54 2.98 5.09
C ASN A 189 -14.36 3.46 6.30
N ASP A 190 -15.32 2.67 6.75
CA ASP A 190 -16.19 2.92 7.88
C ASP A 190 -15.93 1.90 9.02
N TYR A 191 -16.72 1.96 10.09
CA TYR A 191 -16.68 1.00 11.19
C TYR A 191 -17.09 -0.39 10.72
N ILE A 192 -16.28 -1.40 11.03
CA ILE A 192 -16.67 -2.80 10.80
C ILE A 192 -17.48 -3.28 12.01
N GLY A 193 -18.71 -3.72 11.77
CA GLY A 193 -19.58 -4.36 12.76
C GLY A 193 -19.26 -5.84 12.91
N LEU A 194 -18.99 -6.28 14.14
CA LEU A 194 -18.72 -7.67 14.49
C LEU A 194 -19.78 -8.17 15.48
N LYS A 195 -20.33 -9.35 15.22
CA LYS A 195 -21.38 -9.98 16.01
C LYS A 195 -21.02 -11.43 16.29
N TYR A 196 -20.91 -11.80 17.56
CA TYR A 196 -20.51 -13.13 18.01
C TYR A 196 -19.06 -13.51 17.60
N SER A 197 -18.88 -14.50 16.71
CA SER A 197 -17.56 -15.10 16.44
C SER A 197 -17.26 -15.28 14.95
N PRO A 198 -17.27 -14.21 14.13
CA PRO A 198 -16.81 -14.29 12.74
C PRO A 198 -15.31 -14.64 12.67
N HIS A 199 -14.90 -15.29 11.58
CA HIS A 199 -13.52 -15.75 11.40
C HIS A 199 -12.83 -15.03 10.23
N PHE A 200 -11.74 -14.33 10.52
CA PHE A 200 -10.91 -13.66 9.52
C PHE A 200 -9.53 -14.32 9.45
N TYR A 201 -9.30 -15.08 8.39
CA TYR A 201 -8.01 -15.71 8.10
C TYR A 201 -7.08 -14.79 7.27
N GLY A 202 -7.62 -13.74 6.66
CA GLY A 202 -6.84 -12.69 6.00
C GLY A 202 -6.69 -11.41 6.84
N PRO A 203 -5.87 -10.43 6.38
CA PRO A 203 -5.76 -9.13 7.06
C PRO A 203 -7.08 -8.36 7.02
N ILE A 204 -7.51 -7.85 8.18
CA ILE A 204 -8.68 -6.97 8.33
C ILE A 204 -8.22 -5.55 8.71
N SER A 205 -8.78 -4.53 8.04
CA SER A 205 -8.45 -3.13 8.32
C SER A 205 -9.65 -2.20 8.26
N THR A 206 -9.65 -1.13 9.06
CA THR A 206 -10.62 -0.03 8.98
C THR A 206 -9.93 1.34 9.04
N CYS A 207 -10.58 2.37 8.49
CA CYS A 207 -10.17 3.76 8.70
C CYS A 207 -10.50 4.30 10.08
N GLN A 208 -11.38 3.62 10.81
CA GLN A 208 -11.78 4.00 12.14
C GLN A 208 -10.76 3.53 13.18
N ASP A 209 -10.90 4.02 14.41
CA ASP A 209 -10.01 3.70 15.52
C ASP A 209 -10.34 2.38 16.21
N ARG A 210 -11.49 1.78 15.88
CA ARG A 210 -11.97 0.51 16.45
C ARG A 210 -12.98 -0.20 15.54
N PHE A 211 -13.32 -1.43 15.92
CA PHE A 211 -14.52 -2.13 15.44
C PHE A 211 -15.72 -1.86 16.36
N VAL A 212 -16.91 -2.05 15.82
CA VAL A 212 -18.16 -2.02 16.58
C VAL A 212 -18.54 -3.46 16.94
N TYR A 213 -18.86 -3.69 18.20
CA TYR A 213 -19.13 -5.03 18.74
C TYR A 213 -20.57 -5.14 19.23
N PHE A 214 -21.23 -6.25 18.92
CA PHE A 214 -22.55 -6.61 19.41
C PHE A 214 -22.46 -7.49 20.67
N GLY A 215 -22.05 -6.88 21.78
CA GLY A 215 -22.02 -7.56 23.08
C GLY A 215 -20.72 -8.33 23.35
N GLN A 216 -20.82 -9.57 23.86
CA GLN A 216 -19.64 -10.43 24.09
C GLN A 216 -19.29 -11.18 22.81
N ASP A 217 -18.42 -10.57 22.03
CA ASP A 217 -17.93 -11.12 20.78
C ASP A 217 -16.53 -11.70 20.97
N ASN A 218 -16.26 -12.83 20.33
CA ASN A 218 -14.94 -13.45 20.29
C ASN A 218 -14.54 -13.72 18.83
N PRO A 219 -14.45 -12.68 17.98
CA PRO A 219 -14.04 -12.85 16.60
C PRO A 219 -12.63 -13.44 16.54
N TYR A 220 -12.42 -14.36 15.60
CA TYR A 220 -11.12 -14.93 15.34
C TYR A 220 -10.38 -14.09 14.29
N PHE A 221 -9.15 -13.68 14.61
CA PHE A 221 -8.27 -12.99 13.67
C PHE A 221 -6.95 -13.75 13.54
N ALA A 222 -6.62 -14.21 12.33
CA ALA A 222 -5.31 -14.80 12.06
C ALA A 222 -4.17 -13.76 12.08
N TYR A 223 -4.50 -12.50 11.83
CA TYR A 223 -3.58 -11.36 11.87
C TYR A 223 -4.12 -10.25 12.77
N PRO A 224 -3.26 -9.45 13.42
CA PRO A 224 -3.72 -8.31 14.21
C PRO A 224 -4.56 -7.34 13.35
N PRO A 225 -5.75 -6.92 13.84
CA PRO A 225 -6.55 -5.89 13.18
C PRO A 225 -5.78 -4.57 12.99
N GLN A 226 -6.03 -3.89 11.88
CA GLN A 226 -5.40 -2.61 11.56
C GLN A 226 -6.42 -1.46 11.62
N PHE A 227 -6.20 -0.52 12.52
CA PHE A 227 -7.05 0.66 12.73
C PHE A 227 -6.39 1.93 12.18
N ASN A 228 -7.18 2.99 11.97
CA ASN A 228 -6.72 4.28 11.44
C ASN A 228 -5.94 4.15 10.13
N VAL A 229 -6.26 3.14 9.32
CA VAL A 229 -5.64 2.95 8.01
C VAL A 229 -6.18 4.01 7.05
N PRO A 230 -5.37 4.62 6.16
CA PRO A 230 -5.89 5.58 5.19
C PRO A 230 -7.02 4.99 4.32
N PRO A 231 -8.03 5.79 3.94
CA PRO A 231 -9.15 5.30 3.15
C PRO A 231 -8.72 4.78 1.79
N VAL A 232 -9.31 3.66 1.41
CA VAL A 232 -9.24 3.13 0.05
C VAL A 232 -10.20 3.94 -0.82
N LEU A 233 -9.64 4.69 -1.76
CA LEU A 233 -10.44 5.54 -2.64
C LEU A 233 -11.16 4.68 -3.69
N PHE A 234 -12.49 4.67 -3.64
CA PHE A 234 -13.34 4.07 -4.68
C PHE A 234 -13.36 4.97 -5.92
N PRO A 235 -13.36 4.39 -7.13
CA PRO A 235 -13.46 5.17 -8.35
C PRO A 235 -14.89 5.71 -8.42
N ARG A 236 -15.03 7.01 -8.69
CA ARG A 236 -16.36 7.63 -8.82
C ARG A 236 -17.13 7.14 -10.05
N THR A 237 -16.40 6.63 -11.04
CA THR A 237 -16.97 6.08 -12.26
C THR A 237 -16.24 4.78 -12.58
N ALA A 238 -16.99 3.72 -12.83
CA ALA A 238 -16.46 2.45 -13.32
C ALA A 238 -16.11 2.54 -14.82
N GLU A 239 -15.63 3.69 -15.32
CA GLU A 239 -15.42 3.97 -16.75
C GLU A 239 -14.54 2.91 -17.43
N THR A 240 -13.46 2.47 -16.76
CA THR A 240 -12.57 1.44 -17.31
C THR A 240 -13.25 0.07 -17.37
N LEU A 241 -14.08 -0.27 -16.38
CA LEU A 241 -14.88 -1.50 -16.42
C LEU A 241 -15.90 -1.40 -17.56
N ARG A 242 -16.68 -0.31 -17.61
CA ARG A 242 -17.67 -0.04 -18.66
C ARG A 242 -17.08 -0.08 -20.07
N ALA A 243 -15.88 0.47 -20.28
CA ALA A 243 -15.23 0.52 -21.59
C ALA A 243 -14.70 -0.83 -22.07
N ASN A 244 -14.44 -1.78 -21.18
CA ASN A 244 -13.81 -3.07 -21.52
C ASN A 244 -14.69 -4.29 -21.21
N ALA A 245 -15.84 -4.10 -20.57
CA ALA A 245 -16.76 -5.16 -20.22
C ALA A 245 -17.67 -5.55 -21.39
N HIS A 246 -18.21 -6.76 -21.32
CA HIS A 246 -19.39 -7.13 -22.08
C HIS A 246 -20.57 -6.33 -21.56
N TRP A 247 -21.05 -5.37 -22.36
CA TRP A 247 -22.10 -4.43 -22.00
C TRP A 247 -23.49 -5.02 -22.21
N ILE A 248 -24.36 -4.86 -21.22
CA ILE A 248 -25.77 -5.25 -21.28
C ILE A 248 -26.63 -4.03 -20.94
N ASP A 249 -27.42 -3.58 -21.92
CA ASP A 249 -28.34 -2.45 -21.81
C ASP A 249 -29.64 -2.86 -21.13
N ASP A 250 -30.16 -2.09 -20.17
CA ASP A 250 -31.43 -2.36 -19.49
C ASP A 250 -32.67 -1.79 -20.22
N GLY A 251 -32.50 -1.29 -21.44
CA GLY A 251 -33.57 -0.68 -22.21
C GLY A 251 -34.09 0.64 -21.60
N GLY A 252 -33.25 1.38 -20.89
CA GLY A 252 -33.60 2.66 -20.26
C GLY A 252 -34.35 2.50 -18.95
N GLY A 253 -33.94 1.55 -18.09
CA GLY A 253 -34.58 1.24 -16.82
C GLY A 253 -35.74 0.26 -16.90
N ARG A 254 -36.00 -0.33 -18.08
CA ARG A 254 -37.16 -1.22 -18.29
C ARG A 254 -36.92 -2.64 -17.78
N TYR A 255 -35.68 -3.10 -17.85
CA TYR A 255 -35.36 -4.50 -17.63
C TYR A 255 -34.52 -4.75 -16.38
N MET A 256 -34.80 -5.86 -15.72
CA MET A 256 -33.88 -6.52 -14.81
C MET A 256 -33.04 -7.52 -15.60
N THR A 257 -31.72 -7.53 -15.39
CA THR A 257 -30.82 -8.50 -16.03
C THR A 257 -30.45 -9.60 -15.05
N ARG A 258 -30.62 -10.87 -15.43
CA ARG A 258 -30.07 -11.99 -14.66
C ARG A 258 -28.82 -12.52 -15.33
N VAL A 259 -27.76 -12.69 -14.54
CA VAL A 259 -26.46 -13.23 -14.94
C VAL A 259 -26.29 -14.61 -14.31
N TRP A 260 -26.37 -15.64 -15.15
CA TRP A 260 -26.20 -17.03 -14.78
C TRP A 260 -24.83 -17.55 -15.22
N MET A 261 -23.98 -17.83 -14.24
CA MET A 261 -22.64 -18.40 -14.46
C MET A 261 -22.76 -19.93 -14.48
N ARG A 262 -22.25 -20.58 -15.52
CA ARG A 262 -22.44 -22.02 -15.77
C ARG A 262 -21.11 -22.78 -15.84
N GLY A 263 -20.14 -22.36 -15.04
CA GLY A 263 -18.82 -22.96 -15.00
C GLY A 263 -18.17 -22.95 -16.38
N ALA A 264 -17.63 -24.09 -16.80
CA ALA A 264 -17.01 -24.25 -18.12
C ALA A 264 -17.99 -24.10 -19.30
N ALA A 265 -19.31 -24.16 -19.07
CA ALA A 265 -20.31 -23.93 -20.13
C ALA A 265 -20.49 -22.45 -20.49
N GLY A 266 -19.84 -21.54 -19.77
CA GLY A 266 -19.83 -20.10 -20.02
C GLY A 266 -20.88 -19.36 -19.20
N ILE A 267 -21.36 -18.24 -19.73
CA ILE A 267 -22.26 -17.31 -19.07
C ILE A 267 -23.51 -17.14 -19.93
N VAL A 268 -24.66 -17.18 -19.25
CA VAL A 268 -25.97 -16.89 -19.85
C VAL A 268 -26.52 -15.66 -19.16
N THR A 269 -26.91 -14.67 -19.94
CA THR A 269 -27.68 -13.53 -19.43
C THR A 269 -29.03 -13.50 -20.09
N TYR A 270 -30.03 -13.03 -19.36
CA TYR A 270 -31.37 -12.82 -19.88
C TYR A 270 -32.05 -11.70 -19.13
N GLN A 271 -33.10 -11.15 -19.71
CA GLN A 271 -33.78 -10.00 -19.14
C GLN A 271 -35.28 -10.25 -19.02
N TYR A 272 -35.87 -9.62 -18.02
CA TYR A 272 -37.32 -9.57 -17.82
C TYR A 272 -37.72 -8.18 -17.36
N GLU A 273 -39.00 -7.83 -17.54
CA GLU A 273 -39.48 -6.50 -17.18
C GLU A 273 -39.32 -6.23 -15.69
N LEU A 274 -38.81 -5.05 -15.35
CA LEU A 274 -38.60 -4.65 -13.97
C LEU A 274 -39.95 -4.61 -13.22
N GLY A 275 -40.05 -5.37 -12.12
CA GLY A 275 -41.27 -5.51 -11.34
C GLY A 275 -42.22 -6.63 -11.81
N ALA A 276 -41.93 -7.30 -12.92
CA ALA A 276 -42.61 -8.53 -13.29
C ALA A 276 -42.15 -9.70 -12.39
N GLU A 277 -42.95 -10.77 -12.34
CA GLU A 277 -42.55 -12.00 -11.66
C GLU A 277 -41.29 -12.56 -12.36
N PRO A 278 -40.20 -12.77 -11.61
CA PRO A 278 -38.97 -13.29 -12.18
C PRO A 278 -39.20 -14.70 -12.75
N PRO A 279 -38.62 -15.04 -13.92
CA PRO A 279 -38.57 -16.42 -14.37
C PRO A 279 -37.96 -17.33 -13.29
N PRO A 280 -38.42 -18.59 -13.14
CA PRO A 280 -37.87 -19.50 -12.16
C PRO A 280 -36.37 -19.71 -12.42
N LEU A 281 -35.58 -19.80 -11.35
CA LEU A 281 -34.12 -19.97 -11.44
C LEU A 281 -33.71 -21.26 -12.17
N TYR A 282 -34.56 -22.29 -12.06
CA TYR A 282 -34.34 -23.64 -12.59
C TYR A 282 -35.60 -24.15 -13.31
N GLY A 283 -35.41 -25.03 -14.29
CA GLY A 283 -36.50 -25.80 -14.92
C GLY A 283 -37.20 -25.13 -16.10
N MET A 284 -36.99 -23.83 -16.35
CA MET A 284 -37.43 -23.17 -17.58
C MET A 284 -36.41 -23.41 -18.70
N ALA A 285 -36.89 -23.71 -19.91
CA ALA A 285 -36.00 -23.81 -21.06
C ALA A 285 -35.44 -22.42 -21.37
N ILE A 286 -34.13 -22.31 -21.59
CA ILE A 286 -33.49 -21.01 -21.87
C ILE A 286 -34.15 -20.31 -23.08
N ASP A 287 -34.67 -21.08 -24.02
CA ASP A 287 -35.30 -20.57 -25.25
C ASP A 287 -36.69 -19.93 -25.00
N GLU A 288 -37.24 -20.06 -23.79
CA GLU A 288 -38.48 -19.41 -23.34
C GLU A 288 -38.22 -18.03 -22.70
N LEU A 289 -36.96 -17.68 -22.47
CA LEU A 289 -36.55 -16.42 -21.85
C LEU A 289 -36.41 -15.30 -22.89
N GLN A 290 -36.60 -14.06 -22.46
CA GLN A 290 -36.45 -12.88 -23.32
C GLN A 290 -35.01 -12.33 -23.26
N ASN A 291 -34.57 -11.75 -24.37
CA ASN A 291 -33.26 -11.07 -24.53
C ASN A 291 -32.07 -11.91 -24.04
N VAL A 292 -32.09 -13.21 -24.35
CA VAL A 292 -31.04 -14.13 -23.93
C VAL A 292 -29.75 -13.85 -24.70
N GLN A 293 -28.65 -13.74 -23.96
CA GLN A 293 -27.30 -13.73 -24.52
C GLN A 293 -26.50 -14.89 -23.92
N ARG A 294 -25.67 -15.52 -24.75
CA ARG A 294 -24.77 -16.60 -24.32
C ARG A 294 -23.37 -16.27 -24.77
N PHE A 295 -22.42 -16.27 -23.86
CA PHE A 295 -21.03 -15.95 -24.17
C PHE A 295 -20.08 -16.68 -23.22
N GLN A 296 -18.86 -16.93 -23.69
CA GLN A 296 -17.77 -17.37 -22.82
C GLN A 296 -17.31 -16.19 -21.95
N PRO A 297 -16.71 -16.42 -20.77
CA PRO A 297 -16.13 -15.36 -19.96
C PRO A 297 -15.32 -14.40 -20.86
N PRO A 298 -15.62 -13.09 -20.86
CA PRO A 298 -14.96 -12.14 -21.76
C PRO A 298 -13.45 -12.19 -21.59
N GLY A 299 -12.67 -11.81 -22.62
CA GLY A 299 -11.20 -11.83 -22.53
C GLY A 299 -10.63 -10.98 -21.39
N TRP A 300 -11.35 -9.91 -21.01
CA TRP A 300 -11.03 -9.05 -19.85
C TRP A 300 -11.67 -9.53 -18.54
N GLY A 301 -12.47 -10.59 -18.59
CA GLY A 301 -13.19 -11.15 -17.46
C GLY A 301 -14.18 -10.18 -16.85
N ALA A 302 -14.92 -9.39 -17.64
CA ALA A 302 -15.79 -8.33 -17.12
C ALA A 302 -17.14 -8.26 -17.86
N ILE A 303 -18.24 -8.17 -17.10
CA ILE A 303 -19.61 -7.90 -17.55
C ILE A 303 -20.06 -6.59 -16.89
N PHE A 304 -20.74 -5.72 -17.64
CA PHE A 304 -21.35 -4.54 -17.08
C PHE A 304 -22.82 -4.48 -17.48
N VAL A 305 -23.70 -4.48 -16.47
CA VAL A 305 -25.14 -4.30 -16.62
C VAL A 305 -25.47 -2.84 -16.36
N ASP A 306 -25.94 -2.13 -17.39
CA ASP A 306 -26.40 -0.77 -17.21
C ASP A 306 -27.84 -0.75 -16.72
N GLY A 307 -28.04 -1.17 -15.47
CA GLY A 307 -29.33 -1.30 -14.82
C GLY A 307 -29.25 -2.31 -13.70
N GLN A 308 -30.38 -2.75 -13.20
CA GLN A 308 -30.48 -3.68 -12.08
C GLN A 308 -30.08 -5.12 -12.48
N ALA A 309 -29.39 -5.83 -11.59
CA ALA A 309 -28.82 -7.15 -11.87
C ALA A 309 -29.08 -8.20 -10.78
N GLU A 310 -29.33 -9.43 -11.20
CA GLU A 310 -29.35 -10.61 -10.32
C GLU A 310 -28.24 -11.58 -10.75
N VAL A 311 -27.48 -12.13 -9.80
CA VAL A 311 -26.30 -12.95 -10.10
C VAL A 311 -26.33 -14.26 -9.34
N TYR A 312 -26.03 -15.37 -10.02
CA TYR A 312 -25.96 -16.70 -9.42
C TYR A 312 -25.19 -17.72 -10.28
N GLY A 313 -24.83 -18.85 -9.66
CA GLY A 313 -24.32 -20.03 -10.35
C GLY A 313 -22.84 -20.34 -10.12
N GLU A 314 -22.23 -21.04 -11.07
CA GLU A 314 -20.88 -21.57 -10.98
C GLU A 314 -19.88 -20.69 -11.74
N VAL A 315 -18.84 -20.20 -11.07
CA VAL A 315 -17.79 -19.38 -11.65
C VAL A 315 -16.63 -20.26 -12.10
N TYR A 316 -16.26 -20.16 -13.38
CA TYR A 316 -15.04 -20.74 -13.93
C TYR A 316 -14.21 -19.63 -14.57
N GLY A 317 -12.98 -19.41 -14.11
CA GLY A 317 -12.15 -18.29 -14.57
C GLY A 317 -12.17 -17.05 -13.67
N ASN A 318 -11.63 -15.96 -14.19
CA ASN A 318 -11.72 -14.63 -13.58
C ASN A 318 -12.91 -13.88 -14.19
N LEU A 319 -13.84 -13.42 -13.37
CA LEU A 319 -15.01 -12.68 -13.80
C LEU A 319 -15.25 -11.48 -12.87
N THR A 320 -15.68 -10.36 -13.41
CA THR A 320 -16.13 -9.19 -12.68
C THR A 320 -17.50 -8.81 -13.22
N VAL A 321 -18.52 -8.81 -12.39
CA VAL A 321 -19.85 -8.34 -12.76
C VAL A 321 -20.03 -6.97 -12.14
N GLY A 322 -20.24 -5.94 -12.97
CA GLY A 322 -20.57 -4.60 -12.54
C GLY A 322 -22.01 -4.23 -12.87
N THR A 323 -22.63 -3.39 -12.04
CA THR A 323 -23.96 -2.83 -12.30
C THR A 323 -23.97 -1.29 -12.14
N SER A 324 -24.85 -0.58 -12.84
CA SER A 324 -25.17 0.83 -12.54
C SER A 324 -26.31 0.98 -11.52
N GLY A 325 -27.04 -0.10 -11.24
CA GLY A 325 -28.13 -0.17 -10.26
C GLY A 325 -27.82 -1.09 -9.08
N ASN A 326 -28.85 -1.70 -8.52
CA ASN A 326 -28.70 -2.69 -7.45
C ASN A 326 -28.33 -4.06 -8.02
N MET A 327 -27.51 -4.80 -7.27
CA MET A 327 -27.19 -6.19 -7.55
C MET A 327 -27.74 -7.09 -6.43
N TRP A 328 -28.45 -8.15 -6.79
CA TRP A 328 -28.90 -9.18 -5.85
C TRP A 328 -28.24 -10.53 -6.10
N LEU A 329 -27.87 -11.18 -5.01
CA LEU A 329 -27.49 -12.59 -5.00
C LEU A 329 -28.76 -13.42 -4.79
N VAL A 330 -29.25 -14.01 -5.86
CA VAL A 330 -30.55 -14.73 -5.84
C VAL A 330 -30.39 -16.21 -5.53
N ASP A 331 -29.18 -16.74 -5.66
CA ASP A 331 -28.81 -18.09 -5.24
C ASP A 331 -27.30 -18.13 -4.98
N ASN A 332 -26.81 -19.31 -4.60
CA ASN A 332 -25.41 -19.57 -4.35
C ASN A 332 -24.54 -19.21 -5.55
N ILE A 333 -23.40 -18.62 -5.23
CA ILE A 333 -22.28 -18.46 -6.16
C ILE A 333 -21.14 -19.31 -5.63
N TYR A 334 -20.68 -20.25 -6.43
CA TYR A 334 -19.56 -21.13 -6.09
C TYR A 334 -18.53 -21.13 -7.21
N TYR A 335 -17.26 -21.31 -6.85
CA TYR A 335 -16.22 -21.56 -7.85
C TYR A 335 -16.30 -23.02 -8.30
N ALA A 336 -16.07 -23.27 -9.59
CA ALA A 336 -16.07 -24.62 -10.16
C ALA A 336 -15.10 -25.58 -9.46
N ASP A 337 -13.98 -25.05 -8.96
CA ASP A 337 -12.96 -25.83 -8.23
C ASP A 337 -13.27 -25.97 -6.72
N ALA A 338 -14.35 -25.35 -6.23
CA ALA A 338 -14.75 -25.47 -4.84
C ALA A 338 -15.53 -26.77 -4.61
N ARG A 339 -15.19 -27.46 -3.53
CA ARG A 339 -15.95 -28.62 -3.06
C ARG A 339 -17.33 -28.16 -2.59
N GLU A 340 -18.38 -28.67 -3.22
CA GLU A 340 -19.78 -28.32 -2.94
C GLU A 340 -20.16 -28.47 -1.46
N ALA A 341 -19.61 -29.48 -0.77
CA ALA A 341 -19.99 -29.81 0.59
C ALA A 341 -19.53 -28.79 1.65
N ASP A 342 -18.40 -28.13 1.44
CA ASP A 342 -17.75 -27.28 2.44
C ASP A 342 -17.17 -25.96 1.87
N GLY A 343 -17.35 -25.71 0.58
CA GLY A 343 -16.80 -24.56 -0.12
C GLY A 343 -15.27 -24.56 -0.19
N TYR A 344 -14.60 -25.65 0.20
CA TYR A 344 -13.14 -25.71 0.19
C TYR A 344 -12.62 -25.71 -1.24
N PHE A 345 -11.71 -24.79 -1.55
CA PHE A 345 -10.95 -24.79 -2.80
C PHE A 345 -9.47 -24.60 -2.50
N ASP A 346 -8.60 -25.25 -3.28
CA ASP A 346 -7.16 -25.02 -3.17
C ASP A 346 -6.80 -23.70 -3.84
N TRP A 347 -6.62 -22.66 -3.02
CA TRP A 347 -6.22 -21.32 -3.46
C TRP A 347 -4.90 -21.28 -4.24
N ARG A 348 -4.07 -22.33 -4.17
CA ARG A 348 -2.83 -22.44 -4.95
C ARG A 348 -3.06 -23.01 -6.34
N ALA A 349 -4.14 -23.76 -6.53
CA ALA A 349 -4.50 -24.41 -7.79
C ALA A 349 -5.52 -23.58 -8.59
N ALA A 350 -6.39 -22.82 -7.91
CA ALA A 350 -7.42 -22.00 -8.54
C ALA A 350 -6.97 -20.53 -8.66
N VAL A 351 -6.80 -20.03 -9.89
CA VAL A 351 -6.56 -18.61 -10.22
C VAL A 351 -7.86 -17.88 -10.58
N HIS A 352 -8.97 -18.32 -10.00
CA HIS A 352 -10.31 -17.83 -10.27
C HIS A 352 -10.72 -16.79 -9.22
N MET A 353 -11.14 -15.60 -9.68
CA MET A 353 -11.69 -14.54 -8.85
C MET A 353 -12.97 -14.01 -9.48
N LEU A 354 -14.03 -13.98 -8.68
CA LEU A 354 -15.23 -13.22 -8.95
C LEU A 354 -15.14 -11.86 -8.23
N GLY A 355 -15.23 -10.77 -8.99
CA GLY A 355 -15.51 -9.44 -8.47
C GLY A 355 -16.97 -9.08 -8.69
N LEU A 356 -17.65 -8.56 -7.68
CA LEU A 356 -18.98 -7.95 -7.82
C LEU A 356 -18.82 -6.47 -7.48
N VAL A 357 -19.19 -5.59 -8.41
CA VAL A 357 -18.87 -4.15 -8.37
C VAL A 357 -20.10 -3.28 -8.54
#